data_AF-A0A7S0CY91-F1
#
_entry.id   AF-A0A7S0CY91-F1
#
_cell.length_a   1.000
_cell.length_b   1.000
_cell.length_c   1.000
_cell.angle_alpha   90.00
_cell.angle_beta   90.00
_cell.angle_gamma   90.00
#
_symmetry.space_group_name_H-M   'P 1'
#
loop_
_entity.id
_entity.type
_entity.pdbx_description
1 polymer ?
#
loop_
_entity_poly.entity_id
_entity_poly.type
_entity_poly.pdbx_seq_one_letter_code
_entity_poly.pdbx_strand_id
1 'polypeptide(L)'
;KRAGLRSLNIRGLQGLLNSTSTYVFQRMGQGLTLENALTEAQEMGIAEADPSKDLNGHDSACKLAALANVFMDADLSPDSIRIHHHLHDIKKNAMLAGGDVRMVSSIFRTKTGLLQPTVDLKNVEKMPPFNSVSGTGACL
;
A
#
# COMPACT_ATOMS: atom_id res chain seq x y z
N LYS A 1 2.10 -12.24 18.89
CA LYS A 1 2.60 -11.67 20.17
C LYS A 1 3.68 -10.62 19.86
N ARG A 2 3.61 -9.39 20.41
CA ARG A 2 4.62 -8.31 20.27
C ARG A 2 5.96 -8.59 20.98
N ALA A 3 6.51 -9.80 20.92
CA ALA A 3 7.58 -10.22 21.84
C ALA A 3 8.87 -9.35 21.75
N GLY A 4 9.21 -8.81 20.57
CA GLY A 4 10.44 -8.03 20.36
C GLY A 4 10.32 -6.50 20.48
N LEU A 5 9.11 -5.93 20.48
CA LEU A 5 8.93 -4.46 20.41
C LEU A 5 8.14 -3.88 21.61
N ARG A 6 7.92 -4.68 22.65
CA ARG A 6 7.04 -4.34 23.79
C ARG A 6 7.45 -3.09 24.58
N SER A 7 8.73 -2.74 24.60
CA SER A 7 9.27 -1.56 25.30
C SER A 7 9.45 -0.34 24.40
N LEU A 8 9.15 -0.46 23.10
CA LEU A 8 9.31 0.63 22.15
C LEU A 8 7.99 1.37 21.95
N ASN A 9 8.06 2.70 21.94
CA ASN A 9 6.94 3.55 21.57
C ASN A 9 6.96 3.77 20.05
N ILE A 10 6.27 2.90 19.31
CA ILE A 10 6.19 2.95 17.86
C ILE A 10 5.48 4.25 17.44
N ARG A 11 6.21 5.11 16.73
CA ARG A 11 5.73 6.42 16.27
C ARG A 11 5.02 6.37 14.92
N GLY A 12 5.12 5.28 14.19
CA GLY A 12 4.41 5.10 12.94
C GLY A 12 4.73 3.78 12.28
N LEU A 13 3.89 3.43 11.32
CA LEU A 13 4.06 2.30 10.43
C LEU A 13 3.85 2.82 9.01
N GLN A 14 4.68 2.34 8.10
CA GLN A 14 4.53 2.62 6.69
C GLN A 14 4.90 1.39 5.90
N GLY A 15 4.08 0.96 4.94
CA GLY A 15 4.37 -0.28 4.25
C GLY A 15 3.65 -0.50 2.93
N LEU A 16 4.22 -1.44 2.19
CA LEU A 16 3.66 -2.06 0.98
C LEU A 16 2.99 -3.37 1.43
N LEU A 17 1.68 -3.32 1.67
CA LEU A 17 0.97 -4.39 2.39
C LEU A 17 0.24 -5.38 1.47
N ASN A 18 0.23 -5.13 0.17
CA ASN A 18 -0.47 -5.94 -0.82
C ASN A 18 0.40 -6.14 -2.07
N SER A 19 0.71 -7.41 -2.36
CA SER A 19 1.63 -7.82 -3.42
C SER A 19 1.08 -7.55 -4.82
N THR A 20 -0.21 -7.82 -5.04
CA THR A 20 -0.88 -7.66 -6.33
C THR A 20 -0.88 -6.21 -6.77
N SER A 21 -1.33 -5.31 -5.90
CA SER A 21 -1.31 -3.87 -6.14
C SER A 21 0.11 -3.31 -6.30
N THR A 22 1.08 -3.79 -5.51
CA THR A 22 2.48 -3.37 -5.63
C THR A 22 3.01 -3.64 -7.05
N TYR A 23 2.81 -4.86 -7.56
CA TYR A 23 3.24 -5.22 -8.91
C TYR A 23 2.52 -4.37 -9.97
N VAL A 24 1.18 -4.30 -9.91
CA VAL A 24 0.37 -3.63 -10.92
C VAL A 24 0.70 -2.14 -11.00
N PHE A 25 0.77 -1.43 -9.87
CA PHE A 25 1.08 0.01 -9.87
C PHE A 25 2.52 0.30 -10.29
N GLN A 26 3.47 -0.60 -9.99
CA GLN A 26 4.84 -0.47 -10.47
C GLN A 26 4.88 -0.56 -12.01
N ARG A 27 4.19 -1.54 -12.60
CA ARG A 27 4.11 -1.70 -14.06
C ARG A 27 3.41 -0.52 -14.74
N MET A 28 2.33 -0.02 -14.12
CA MET A 28 1.68 1.20 -14.59
C MET A 28 2.61 2.43 -14.52
N GLY A 29 3.45 2.51 -13.49
CA GLY A 29 4.45 3.56 -13.35
C GLY A 29 5.51 3.54 -14.46
N GLN A 30 5.81 2.35 -14.97
CA GLN A 30 6.70 2.09 -16.11
C GLN A 30 6.02 2.33 -17.47
N GLY A 31 4.75 2.74 -17.49
CA GLY A 31 4.02 3.13 -18.70
C GLY A 31 3.06 2.07 -19.24
N LEU A 32 2.83 0.95 -18.54
CA LEU A 32 1.80 0.00 -18.94
C LEU A 32 0.40 0.54 -18.63
N THR A 33 -0.57 0.16 -19.44
CA THR A 33 -1.99 0.36 -19.10
C THR A 33 -2.36 -0.55 -17.93
N LEU A 34 -3.41 -0.18 -17.18
CA LEU A 34 -3.92 -1.04 -16.11
C LEU A 34 -4.27 -2.43 -16.64
N GLU A 35 -4.88 -2.52 -17.83
CA GLU A 35 -5.26 -3.79 -18.46
C GLU A 35 -4.04 -4.66 -18.73
N ASN A 36 -3.00 -4.11 -19.36
CA ASN A 36 -1.78 -4.88 -19.65
C ASN A 36 -1.05 -5.30 -18.36
N ALA A 37 -0.95 -4.40 -17.37
CA ALA A 37 -0.33 -4.71 -16.09
C ALA A 37 -1.09 -5.81 -15.33
N LEU A 38 -2.42 -5.82 -15.42
CA LEU A 38 -3.27 -6.86 -14.84
C LEU A 38 -3.11 -8.20 -15.57
N THR A 39 -3.10 -8.19 -16.90
CA THR A 39 -2.87 -9.40 -17.70
C THR A 39 -1.52 -10.03 -17.35
N GLU A 40 -0.45 -9.25 -17.31
CA GLU A 40 0.87 -9.76 -16.90
C GLU A 40 0.84 -10.34 -15.48
N ALA A 41 0.19 -9.65 -14.53
CA ALA A 41 0.08 -10.13 -13.16
C ALA A 41 -0.69 -11.47 -13.07
N GLN A 42 -1.73 -11.65 -13.89
CA GLN A 42 -2.52 -12.89 -13.95
C GLN A 42 -1.73 -14.03 -14.60
N GLU A 43 -1.01 -13.76 -15.69
CA GLU A 43 -0.15 -14.75 -16.36
C GLU A 43 0.98 -15.24 -15.44
N MET A 44 1.49 -14.36 -14.59
CA MET A 44 2.49 -14.70 -13.56
C MET A 44 1.88 -15.38 -12.32
N GLY A 45 0.56 -15.52 -12.25
CA GLY A 45 -0.16 -16.07 -11.08
C GLY A 45 -0.10 -15.16 -9.84
N ILE A 46 0.22 -13.88 -10.02
CA ILE A 46 0.25 -12.86 -8.95
C ILE A 46 -1.15 -12.37 -8.63
N ALA A 47 -1.99 -12.18 -9.65
CA ALA A 47 -3.36 -11.69 -9.53
C ALA A 47 -4.39 -12.78 -9.81
N GLU A 48 -5.50 -12.76 -9.07
CA GLU A 48 -6.68 -13.56 -9.38
C GLU A 48 -7.46 -12.96 -10.57
N ALA A 49 -8.51 -13.66 -11.02
CA ALA A 49 -9.37 -13.22 -12.12
C ALA A 49 -10.06 -11.86 -11.85
N ASP A 50 -10.42 -11.59 -10.59
CA ASP A 50 -10.95 -10.29 -10.14
C ASP A 50 -10.03 -9.65 -9.06
N PRO A 51 -9.05 -8.83 -9.46
CA PRO A 51 -8.11 -8.17 -8.56
C PRO A 51 -8.66 -6.85 -7.96
N SER A 52 -9.96 -6.56 -8.12
CA SER A 52 -10.54 -5.27 -7.73
C SER A 52 -10.34 -4.94 -6.25
N LYS A 53 -10.40 -5.96 -5.37
CA LYS A 53 -10.23 -5.78 -3.92
C LYS A 53 -8.79 -5.36 -3.56
N ASP A 54 -7.81 -5.88 -4.28
CA ASP A 54 -6.40 -5.56 -4.09
C ASP A 54 -6.09 -4.13 -4.56
N LEU A 55 -6.65 -3.73 -5.70
CA LEU A 55 -6.39 -2.43 -6.33
C LEU A 55 -7.17 -1.26 -5.73
N ASN A 56 -8.28 -1.53 -5.05
CA ASN A 56 -9.07 -0.51 -4.35
C ASN A 56 -8.50 -0.14 -2.97
N GLY A 57 -7.39 -0.75 -2.54
CA GLY A 57 -6.73 -0.42 -1.28
C GLY A 57 -7.40 -0.95 -0.01
N HIS A 58 -8.56 -1.61 -0.10
CA HIS A 58 -9.29 -2.14 1.06
C HIS A 58 -8.50 -3.19 1.83
N ASP A 59 -7.85 -4.14 1.14
CA ASP A 59 -7.00 -5.14 1.81
C ASP A 59 -5.83 -4.49 2.56
N SER A 60 -5.22 -3.46 1.96
CA SER A 60 -4.15 -2.68 2.59
C SER A 60 -4.65 -1.88 3.79
N ALA A 61 -5.86 -1.31 3.74
CA ALA A 61 -6.50 -0.66 4.88
C ALA A 61 -6.74 -1.67 6.02
N CYS A 62 -7.32 -2.84 5.72
CA CYS A 62 -7.53 -3.90 6.71
C CYS A 62 -6.22 -4.31 7.40
N LYS A 63 -5.16 -4.54 6.61
CA LYS A 63 -3.84 -4.89 7.14
C LYS A 63 -3.23 -3.76 7.97
N LEU A 64 -3.33 -2.50 7.53
CA LEU A 64 -2.83 -1.36 8.29
C LEU A 64 -3.56 -1.19 9.63
N ALA A 65 -4.89 -1.32 9.66
CA ALA A 65 -5.67 -1.26 10.90
C ALA A 65 -5.24 -2.36 11.88
N ALA A 66 -5.12 -3.60 11.40
CA ALA A 66 -4.68 -4.72 12.21
C ALA A 66 -3.27 -4.49 12.77
N LEU A 67 -2.31 -4.06 11.94
CA LEU A 67 -0.94 -3.78 12.37
C LEU A 67 -0.89 -2.60 13.36
N ALA A 68 -1.63 -1.52 13.11
CA ALA A 68 -1.69 -0.35 13.99
C ALA A 68 -2.26 -0.73 15.36
N ASN A 69 -3.32 -1.53 15.41
CA ASN A 69 -3.89 -2.03 16.67
C ASN A 69 -2.89 -2.96 17.37
N VAL A 70 -2.14 -3.76 16.61
CA VAL A 70 -1.15 -4.71 17.12
C VAL A 70 0.24 -4.11 17.34
N PHE A 71 0.53 -2.85 17.04
CA PHE A 71 1.85 -2.25 17.36
C PHE A 71 1.79 -0.88 18.03
N MET A 72 0.69 -0.15 17.85
CA MET A 72 0.54 1.22 18.31
C MET A 72 -0.64 1.43 19.26
N ASP A 73 -1.43 0.38 19.55
CA ASP A 73 -2.67 0.46 20.34
C ASP A 73 -3.59 1.57 19.82
N ALA A 74 -3.81 1.58 18.50
CA ALA A 74 -4.43 2.69 17.78
C ALA A 74 -5.97 2.66 17.80
N ASP A 75 -6.60 1.53 18.12
CA ASP A 75 -8.06 1.30 18.10
C ASP A 75 -8.75 1.77 16.80
N LEU A 76 -8.22 1.33 15.67
CA LEU A 76 -8.69 1.69 14.33
C LEU A 76 -9.56 0.59 13.72
N SER A 77 -10.66 0.99 13.08
CA SER A 77 -11.38 0.16 12.11
C SER A 77 -10.82 0.37 10.69
N PRO A 78 -10.91 -0.62 9.79
CA PRO A 78 -10.49 -0.44 8.40
C PRO A 78 -11.19 0.76 7.71
N ASP A 79 -12.46 1.01 8.04
CA ASP A 79 -13.25 2.10 7.47
C ASP A 79 -12.76 3.51 7.89
N SER A 80 -12.00 3.59 8.98
CA SER A 80 -11.39 4.85 9.43
C SER A 80 -10.14 5.24 8.63
N ILE A 81 -9.64 4.36 7.75
CA ILE A 81 -8.46 4.59 6.93
C ILE A 81 -8.86 5.23 5.62
N ARG A 82 -8.24 6.37 5.31
CA ARG A 82 -8.57 7.13 4.11
C ARG A 82 -7.83 6.58 2.90
N ILE A 83 -8.58 6.10 1.91
CA ILE A 83 -8.06 5.65 0.62
C ILE A 83 -8.20 6.80 -0.38
N HIS A 84 -7.09 7.30 -0.94
CA HIS A 84 -7.11 8.47 -1.84
C HIS A 84 -7.21 8.13 -3.33
N HIS A 85 -7.28 6.86 -3.68
CA HIS A 85 -7.39 6.42 -5.07
C HIS A 85 -8.65 5.59 -5.28
N HIS A 86 -9.24 5.74 -6.46
CA HIS A 86 -10.31 4.89 -6.95
C HIS A 86 -9.90 4.26 -8.27
N LEU A 87 -10.29 3.01 -8.51
CA LEU A 87 -9.92 2.27 -9.73
C LEU A 87 -10.31 3.01 -11.01
N HIS A 88 -11.44 3.72 -10.98
CA HIS A 88 -11.89 4.55 -12.09
C HIS A 88 -10.91 5.70 -12.41
N ASP A 89 -10.31 6.31 -11.39
CA ASP A 89 -9.39 7.43 -11.56
C ASP A 89 -7.99 6.93 -11.97
N ILE A 90 -7.61 5.74 -11.50
CA ILE A 90 -6.39 5.03 -11.90
C ILE A 90 -6.39 4.75 -13.40
N LYS A 91 -7.51 4.30 -13.97
CA LYS A 91 -7.65 4.05 -15.42
C LYS A 91 -7.45 5.29 -16.29
N LYS A 92 -7.74 6.48 -15.75
CA LYS A 92 -7.62 7.77 -16.45
C LYS A 92 -6.28 8.46 -16.21
N ASN A 93 -5.51 8.02 -15.23
CA ASN A 93 -4.33 8.72 -14.77
C ASN A 93 -3.08 8.36 -15.59
N ALA A 94 -2.77 9.21 -16.58
CA ALA A 94 -1.41 9.32 -17.14
C ALA A 94 -0.36 9.73 -16.08
N MET A 95 -0.80 10.17 -14.90
CA MET A 95 0.00 10.69 -13.79
C MET A 95 0.81 9.63 -13.03
N LEU A 96 0.57 8.34 -13.29
CA LEU A 96 1.45 7.27 -12.79
C LEU A 96 2.72 7.14 -13.63
N ALA A 97 2.69 7.56 -14.90
CA ALA A 97 3.80 7.35 -15.83
C ALA A 97 5.04 8.16 -15.43
N GLY A 98 6.19 7.48 -15.40
CA GLY A 98 7.50 8.11 -15.20
C GLY A 98 8.15 7.87 -13.85
N GLY A 99 7.84 6.75 -13.17
CA GLY A 99 8.60 6.35 -11.99
C GLY A 99 8.11 5.06 -11.32
N ASP A 100 8.71 4.73 -10.18
CA ASP A 100 8.34 3.56 -9.36
C ASP A 100 7.15 3.90 -8.44
N VAL A 101 5.92 3.75 -8.95
CA VAL A 101 4.70 4.05 -8.19
C VAL A 101 4.19 2.82 -7.44
N ARG A 102 3.88 2.99 -6.15
CA ARG A 102 3.38 1.91 -5.29
C ARG A 102 2.27 2.36 -4.36
N MET A 103 1.47 1.39 -3.93
CA MET A 103 0.46 1.58 -2.91
C MET A 103 1.09 1.52 -1.51
N VAL A 104 1.18 2.68 -0.86
CA VAL A 104 1.80 2.85 0.45
C VAL A 104 0.73 3.09 1.50
N SER A 105 0.64 2.18 2.46
CA SER A 105 -0.18 2.33 3.68
C SER A 105 0.62 3.07 4.74
N SER A 106 0.04 4.06 5.42
CA SER A 106 0.77 4.89 6.38
C SER A 106 -0.07 5.25 7.61
N ILE A 107 0.54 5.20 8.78
CA ILE A 107 0.01 5.75 10.04
C ILE A 107 1.15 6.32 10.85
N PHE A 108 0.95 7.50 11.44
CA PHE A 108 1.94 8.15 12.30
C PHE A 108 1.27 8.75 13.54
N ARG A 109 2.01 8.73 14.65
CA ARG A 109 1.63 9.32 15.93
C ARG A 109 2.48 10.56 16.17
N THR A 110 1.83 11.70 16.32
CA THR A 110 2.45 12.98 16.72
C THR A 110 2.39 13.15 18.25
N LYS A 111 2.82 14.33 18.72
CA LYS A 111 2.65 14.72 20.13
C LYS A 111 1.18 14.92 20.52
N THR A 112 0.31 15.23 19.55
CA THR A 112 -1.10 15.60 19.79
C THR A 112 -2.08 14.47 19.51
N GLY A 113 -1.66 13.38 18.87
CA GLY A 113 -2.54 12.24 18.58
C GLY A 113 -2.06 11.41 17.39
N LEU A 114 -2.97 10.62 16.83
CA LEU A 114 -2.74 9.94 15.55
C LEU A 114 -3.03 10.91 14.40
N LEU A 115 -2.16 10.92 13.39
CA LEU A 115 -2.52 11.49 12.10
C LEU A 115 -3.54 10.57 11.42
N GLN A 116 -4.36 11.16 10.54
CA GLN A 116 -5.26 10.40 9.68
C GLN A 116 -4.48 9.29 8.95
N PRO A 117 -4.77 8.00 9.19
CA PRO A 117 -4.16 6.92 8.45
C PRO A 117 -4.61 6.92 7.00
N THR A 118 -3.70 6.59 6.08
CA THR A 118 -3.96 6.65 4.63
C THR A 118 -3.46 5.42 3.87
N VAL A 119 -4.08 5.18 2.72
CA VAL A 119 -3.56 4.30 1.65
C VAL A 119 -3.48 5.12 0.36
N ASP A 120 -2.26 5.33 -0.12
CA ASP A 120 -1.94 6.27 -1.19
C ASP A 120 -1.11 5.62 -2.27
N LEU A 121 -1.25 6.09 -3.52
CA LEU A 121 -0.27 5.82 -4.57
C LEU A 121 0.85 6.86 -4.47
N LYS A 122 2.09 6.40 -4.30
CA LYS A 122 3.27 7.27 -4.16
C LYS A 122 4.38 6.78 -5.08
N ASN A 123 5.11 7.71 -5.69
CA ASN A 123 6.41 7.39 -6.28
C ASN A 123 7.41 7.13 -5.12
N VAL A 124 7.98 5.93 -5.08
CA VAL A 124 8.85 5.46 -4.01
C VAL A 124 10.34 5.49 -4.35
N GLU A 125 10.77 5.99 -5.51
CA GLU A 125 12.19 5.98 -5.94
C GLU A 125 13.15 6.55 -4.89
N LYS A 126 12.68 7.60 -4.19
CA LYS A 126 13.43 8.30 -3.14
C LYS A 126 12.96 7.94 -1.71
N MET A 127 12.25 6.82 -1.55
CA MET A 127 11.71 6.35 -0.27
C MET A 127 12.32 5.01 0.14
N PRO A 128 13.51 4.98 0.78
CA PRO A 128 14.03 3.75 1.38
C PRO A 128 13.16 3.31 2.57
N PRO A 129 13.00 1.99 2.82
CA PRO A 129 13.53 0.89 2.03
C PRO A 129 12.66 0.50 0.81
N PHE A 130 11.53 1.15 0.57
CA PHE A 130 10.56 0.73 -0.46
C PHE A 130 11.13 0.68 -1.87
N ASN A 131 12.07 1.58 -2.21
CA ASN A 131 12.78 1.54 -3.50
C ASN A 131 13.61 0.27 -3.74
N SER A 132 13.95 -0.48 -2.69
CA SER A 132 14.72 -1.73 -2.78
C SER A 132 13.85 -2.98 -2.90
N VAL A 133 12.56 -2.86 -2.65
CA VAL A 133 11.61 -3.97 -2.72
C VAL A 133 11.30 -4.25 -4.20
N SER A 134 11.44 -5.47 -4.70
CA SER A 134 11.13 -5.81 -6.10
C SER A 134 10.03 -6.86 -6.20
N GLY A 135 9.31 -6.87 -7.32
CA GLY A 135 8.26 -7.85 -7.61
C GLY A 135 7.09 -7.77 -6.61
N THR A 136 6.76 -8.89 -5.98
CA THR A 136 5.64 -9.04 -5.04
C THR A 136 6.02 -8.82 -3.57
N GLY A 137 7.22 -8.30 -3.30
CA GLY A 137 7.71 -8.09 -1.94
C GLY A 137 6.82 -7.15 -1.12
N ALA A 138 6.55 -7.53 0.13
CA ALA A 138 5.94 -6.67 1.13
C ALA A 138 7.03 -6.09 2.05
N CYS A 139 6.82 -4.86 2.53
CA CYS A 139 7.75 -4.21 3.44
C CYS A 139 6.97 -3.31 4.41
N LEU A 140 7.42 -3.22 5.67
CA LEU A 140 6.82 -2.47 6.78
C LEU A 140 7.92 -1.78 7.60
#